data_AF-A0A932H555-F1
#
_entry.id   AF-A0A932H555-F1
#
_cell.length_a   1.000
_cell.length_b   1.000
_cell.length_c   1.000
_cell.angle_alpha   90.00
_cell.angle_beta   90.00
_cell.angle_gamma   90.00
#
_symmetry.space_group_name_H-M   'P 1'
#
loop_
_entity.id
_entity.type
_entity.pdbx_description
1 polymer ?
#
loop_
_entity_poly.entity_id
_entity_poly.type
_entity_poly.pdbx_seq_one_letter_code
_entity_poly.pdbx_strand_id
1 'polypeptide(L)'
;MANYRTIIEAADLEPIERLIAKYRDQPMDFADATLVLLADRAGVNDVITLDRRQFDVYRFRGNRRFNNVFAAGARRSRNPP
;
A
#
# COMPACT_ATOMS: atom_id res chain seq x y z
N MET A 1 6.64 15.18 -16.58
CA MET A 1 6.49 13.83 -16.00
C MET A 1 6.88 13.93 -14.54
N ALA A 2 6.03 13.49 -13.61
CA ALA A 2 6.37 13.53 -12.19
C ALA A 2 7.43 12.44 -11.90
N ASN A 3 8.56 12.85 -11.34
CA ASN A 3 9.60 11.92 -10.89
C ASN A 3 9.14 11.24 -9.61
N TYR A 4 8.48 10.09 -9.73
CA TYR A 4 8.14 9.27 -8.57
C TYR A 4 9.39 8.50 -8.14
N ARG A 5 9.90 8.78 -6.94
CA ARG A 5 11.03 8.05 -6.34
C ARG A 5 10.53 6.69 -5.84
N THR A 6 10.92 5.61 -6.52
CA THR A 6 10.50 4.24 -6.18
C THR A 6 11.56 3.44 -5.40
N ILE A 7 12.72 4.03 -5.14
CA ILE A 7 13.79 3.41 -4.37
C ILE A 7 13.56 3.70 -2.87
N ILE A 8 13.74 2.68 -2.04
CA ILE A 8 13.79 2.80 -0.59
C ILE A 8 15.23 3.11 -0.18
N GLU A 9 15.40 4.16 0.62
CA GLU A 9 16.71 4.62 1.11
C GLU A 9 16.76 4.67 2.63
N ALA A 10 17.94 4.93 3.21
CA ALA A 10 18.11 5.03 4.66
C ALA A 10 17.21 6.10 5.31
N ALA A 11 16.93 7.20 4.60
CA ALA A 11 15.99 8.23 5.06
C ALA A 11 14.54 7.74 5.20
N ASP A 12 14.22 6.56 4.65
CA ASP A 12 12.89 5.97 4.65
C ASP A 12 12.65 5.05 5.85
N LEU A 13 13.71 4.74 6.61
CA LEU A 13 13.60 3.90 7.79
C LEU A 13 12.66 4.52 8.83
N GLU A 14 12.77 5.82 9.06
CA GLU A 14 11.91 6.52 10.02
C GLU A 14 10.40 6.46 9.64
N PRO A 15 9.97 6.77 8.40
CA PRO A 15 8.57 6.56 8.01
C PRO A 15 8.15 5.09 7.98
N ILE A 16 9.04 4.15 7.66
CA ILE A 16 8.76 2.71 7.69
C ILE A 16 8.52 2.24 9.13
N GLU A 17 9.37 2.62 10.07
CA GLU A 17 9.22 2.31 11.50
C GLU A 17 7.88 2.85 12.04
N ARG A 18 7.49 4.06 11.63
CA ARG A 18 6.17 4.61 11.98
C ARG A 18 5.00 3.77 11.45
N LEU A 19 5.12 3.23 10.23
CA LEU A 19 4.08 2.37 9.66
C LEU A 19 3.99 1.05 10.42
N ILE A 20 5.13 0.42 10.71
CA ILE A 20 5.20 -0.82 11.50
C ILE A 20 4.61 -0.59 12.89
N ALA A 21 4.97 0.52 13.56
CA ALA A 21 4.42 0.87 14.86
C ALA A 21 2.90 1.14 14.81
N LYS A 22 2.41 1.83 13.78
CA LYS A 22 0.98 2.11 13.58
C LYS A 22 0.15 0.83 13.42
N TYR A 23 0.71 -0.17 12.74
CA TYR A 23 0.03 -1.43 12.46
C TYR A 23 0.53 -2.57 13.33
N ARG A 24 1.11 -2.30 14.50
CA ARG A 24 1.70 -3.31 15.41
C ARG A 24 0.74 -4.44 15.85
N ASP A 25 -0.56 -4.18 15.82
CA ASP A 25 -1.61 -5.17 16.14
C ASP A 25 -1.93 -6.09 14.95
N GLN A 26 -1.33 -5.81 13.79
CA GLN A 26 -1.33 -6.62 12.57
C GLN A 26 0.12 -7.09 12.31
N PRO A 27 0.33 -8.18 11.56
CA PRO A 27 1.68 -8.66 11.23
C PRO A 27 2.35 -7.82 10.12
N MET A 28 2.28 -6.47 10.18
CA MET A 28 2.96 -5.62 9.20
C MET A 28 4.48 -5.79 9.34
N ASP A 29 5.09 -6.31 8.29
CA ASP A 29 6.53 -6.43 8.18
C ASP A 29 7.15 -5.25 7.42
N PHE A 30 8.48 -5.30 7.27
CA PHE A 30 9.22 -4.29 6.51
C PHE A 30 8.79 -4.22 5.05
N ALA A 31 8.50 -5.37 4.41
CA ALA A 31 8.09 -5.40 3.02
C ALA A 31 6.74 -4.70 2.83
N ASP A 32 5.75 -5.01 3.66
CA ASP A 32 4.45 -4.35 3.63
C ASP A 32 4.56 -2.85 3.85
N ALA A 33 5.34 -2.42 4.84
CA ALA A 33 5.56 -1.01 5.13
C ALA A 33 6.21 -0.27 3.94
N THR A 34 7.16 -0.89 3.24
CA THR A 34 7.75 -0.31 2.03
C THR A 34 6.72 -0.17 0.90
N LEU A 35 5.82 -1.14 0.72
CA LEU A 35 4.75 -1.05 -0.29
C LEU A 35 3.77 0.08 0.03
N VAL A 36 3.41 0.27 1.30
CA VAL A 36 2.57 1.39 1.74
C VAL A 36 3.25 2.74 1.48
N LEU A 37 4.54 2.86 1.78
CA LEU A 37 5.31 4.08 1.54
C LEU A 37 5.44 4.38 0.03
N LEU A 38 5.69 3.37 -0.79
CA LEU A 38 5.80 3.53 -2.24
C LEU A 38 4.46 3.88 -2.89
N ALA A 39 3.37 3.28 -2.42
CA ALA A 39 2.01 3.61 -2.84
C ALA A 39 1.69 5.09 -2.56
N ASP A 40 2.11 5.61 -1.41
CA ASP A 40 1.97 7.03 -1.08
C ASP A 40 2.76 7.92 -2.05
N ARG A 41 4.05 7.62 -2.24
CA ARG A 41 4.94 8.38 -3.14
C ARG A 41 4.48 8.41 -4.59
N ALA A 42 4.06 7.26 -5.10
CA ALA A 42 3.66 7.09 -6.49
C ALA A 42 2.19 7.51 -6.72
N GLY A 43 1.41 7.69 -5.66
CA GLY A 43 -0.04 7.90 -5.74
C GLY A 43 -0.82 6.69 -6.26
N VAL A 44 -0.18 5.51 -6.31
CA VAL A 44 -0.73 4.26 -6.85
C VAL A 44 -1.41 3.49 -5.73
N ASN A 45 -2.66 3.08 -5.96
CA ASN A 45 -3.44 2.29 -5.01
C ASN A 45 -3.69 0.87 -5.47
N ASP A 46 -3.31 0.51 -6.69
CA ASP A 46 -3.39 -0.85 -7.18
C ASP A 46 -2.26 -1.70 -6.57
N VAL A 47 -2.61 -2.88 -6.08
CA VAL A 47 -1.66 -3.85 -5.52
C VAL A 47 -1.98 -5.23 -6.07
N ILE A 48 -0.95 -6.04 -6.27
CA ILE A 48 -1.08 -7.47 -6.54
C ILE A 48 -0.60 -8.18 -5.27
N THR A 49 -1.52 -8.85 -4.57
CA THR A 49 -1.17 -9.62 -3.38
C THR A 49 -2.10 -10.82 -3.20
N LEU A 50 -1.56 -11.91 -2.67
CA LEU A 50 -2.33 -13.04 -2.16
C LEU A 50 -2.83 -12.79 -0.73
N ASP A 51 -2.14 -11.93 0.02
CA ASP A 51 -2.52 -11.55 1.37
C ASP A 51 -3.57 -10.44 1.36
N ARG A 52 -4.81 -10.84 1.09
CA ARG A 52 -5.96 -9.94 1.09
C ARG A 52 -6.22 -9.34 2.46
N ARG A 53 -6.03 -10.12 3.53
CA ARG A 53 -6.43 -9.71 4.88
C ARG A 53 -5.60 -8.52 5.36
N GLN A 54 -4.29 -8.54 5.08
CA GLN A 54 -3.40 -7.46 5.49
C GLN A 54 -3.64 -6.18 4.69
N PHE A 55 -3.65 -6.26 3.35
CA PHE A 55 -3.82 -5.09 2.47
C PHE A 55 -5.23 -4.46 2.52
N ASP A 56 -6.24 -5.19 3.00
CA ASP A 56 -7.57 -4.63 3.29
C ASP A 56 -7.56 -3.67 4.49
N VAL A 57 -6.59 -3.77 5.39
CA VAL A 57 -6.45 -2.95 6.60
C VAL A 57 -5.54 -1.76 6.38
N TYR A 58 -4.47 -1.92 5.60
CA TYR A 58 -3.48 -0.87 5.39
C TYR A 58 -4.03 0.34 4.66
N ARG A 59 -3.57 1.53 5.07
CA ARG A 59 -4.01 2.83 4.57
C ARG A 59 -2.80 3.70 4.30
N PHE A 60 -2.76 4.31 3.13
CA PHE A 60 -1.79 5.34 2.76
C PHE A 60 -2.46 6.72 2.76
N ARG A 61 -1.77 7.76 2.30
CA ARG A 61 -2.19 9.17 2.38
C ARG A 61 -3.65 9.39 1.99
N GLY A 62 -4.31 10.21 2.79
CA GLY A 62 -5.75 10.48 2.66
C GLY A 62 -6.62 9.30 3.11
N ASN A 63 -6.09 8.38 3.93
CA ASN A 63 -6.80 7.19 4.41
C ASN A 63 -7.35 6.31 3.28
N ARG A 64 -6.66 6.29 2.13
CA ARG A 64 -7.06 5.54 0.94
C ARG A 64 -6.77 4.05 1.14
N ARG A 65 -7.63 3.22 0.54
CA ARG A 65 -7.51 1.75 0.53
C ARG A 65 -6.76 1.28 -0.72
N PHE A 66 -6.11 0.13 -0.59
CA PHE A 66 -5.58 -0.59 -1.75
C PHE A 66 -6.70 -1.25 -2.56
N ASN A 67 -6.46 -1.37 -3.86
CA ASN A 67 -7.26 -2.11 -4.81
C ASN A 67 -6.48 -3.36 -5.22
N ASN A 68 -6.87 -4.54 -4.73
CA ASN A 68 -6.19 -5.77 -5.09
C ASN A 68 -6.64 -6.26 -6.48
N VAL A 69 -5.80 -6.01 -7.49
CA VAL A 69 -6.11 -6.33 -8.90
C VAL A 69 -5.85 -7.81 -9.24
N PHE A 70 -5.22 -8.58 -8.36
CA PHE A 70 -5.00 -10.01 -8.57
C PHE A 70 -6.31 -10.81 -8.67
N ALA A 71 -7.35 -10.38 -7.96
CA ALA A 71 -8.68 -11.01 -7.99
C ALA A 71 -9.59 -10.47 -9.11
N ALA A 72 -9.18 -9.42 -9.82
CA ALA A 72 -10.03 -8.67 -10.73
C ALA A 72 -10.37 -9.41 -12.03
N GLY A 73 -9.79 -10.58 -12.28
CA GLY A 73 -10.27 -11.51 -13.31
C GLY A 73 -11.69 -12.02 -13.08
N ALA A 74 -12.28 -11.84 -11.88
CA ALA A 74 -13.57 -12.46 -11.54
C ALA A 74 -14.70 -11.51 -11.07
N ARG A 75 -14.49 -10.20 -10.81
CA ARG A 75 -15.59 -9.32 -10.34
C ARG A 75 -15.54 -7.87 -10.83
N ARG A 76 -16.45 -7.63 -11.79
CA ARG A 76 -17.33 -6.45 -11.96
C ARG A 76 -16.70 -5.09 -12.30
N SER A 77 -16.99 -4.69 -13.55
CA SER A 77 -17.73 -3.47 -13.86
C SER A 77 -18.43 -2.87 -12.63
N ARG A 78 -17.89 -1.79 -12.08
CA ARG A 78 -18.66 -0.80 -11.34
C ARG A 78 -18.65 0.44 -12.21
N ASN A 79 -19.81 0.75 -12.82
CA ASN A 79 -20.07 2.10 -13.29
C ASN A 79 -19.96 3.06 -12.09
N PRO A 80 -19.21 4.16 -12.19
CA PRO A 80 -19.41 5.30 -11.33
C PRO A 80 -20.63 6.12 -11.81
N PRO A 81 -21.20 6.98 -10.94
CA PRO A 81 -22.31 7.86 -11.28
C PRO A 81 -21.97 8.85 -12.40
#